data_AF-A0A3B3XCW7-F1
#
_entry.id   AF-A0A3B3XCW7-F1
#
_cell.length_a   1.000
_cell.length_b   1.000
_cell.length_c   1.000
_cell.angle_alpha   90.00
_cell.angle_beta   90.00
_cell.angle_gamma   90.00
#
_symmetry.space_group_name_H-M   'P 1'
#
loop_
_entity.id
_entity.type
_entity.pdbx_description
1 polymer ?
#
loop_
_entity_poly.entity_id
_entity_poly.type
_entity_poly.pdbx_seq_one_letter_code
_entity_poly.pdbx_strand_id
1 'polypeptide(L)'
;MTSRAGPRASGTDGSDFQHRERVASHYQMSVALKSEIRKLNIVHVLIWVLMAAQVTVSQLSLVSHKVVASPYQWEYPYLLSIVPTVFSFLALPRNNISYLVISMISAGLFCVAPLIYGGMEMFPVAQQLYRHGARLADLLQQEAAGPVVYHHTGQEEEITSALLAETLRRSCSASFSTFLTI
;
A
#
# COMPACT_ATOMS: atom_id res chain seq x y z
N MET A 1 -52.23 -16.92 -39.59
CA MET A 1 -50.97 -17.28 -40.27
C MET A 1 -50.18 -16.00 -40.46
N THR A 2 -49.11 -15.80 -39.68
CA THR A 2 -48.19 -14.66 -39.78
C THR A 2 -46.78 -15.23 -39.75
N SER A 3 -45.96 -14.92 -40.75
CA SER A 3 -44.67 -15.54 -41.03
C SER A 3 -43.65 -15.32 -39.91
N ARG A 4 -43.26 -16.39 -39.22
CA ARG A 4 -42.16 -16.45 -38.23
C ARG A 4 -40.77 -16.60 -38.89
N ALA A 5 -40.57 -16.00 -40.06
CA ALA A 5 -39.34 -16.11 -40.85
C ALA A 5 -38.73 -14.74 -41.09
N GLY A 6 -38.25 -14.10 -40.02
CA GLY A 6 -37.25 -13.04 -40.16
C GLY A 6 -35.92 -13.62 -40.65
N PRO A 7 -35.01 -12.81 -41.22
CA PRO A 7 -33.73 -13.27 -41.75
C PRO A 7 -32.95 -14.01 -40.66
N ARG A 8 -32.78 -15.33 -40.81
CA ARG A 8 -31.93 -16.15 -39.94
C ARG A 8 -30.57 -16.28 -40.59
N ALA A 9 -29.51 -16.13 -39.81
CA ALA A 9 -28.16 -16.43 -40.27
C ALA A 9 -28.12 -17.87 -40.82
N SER A 10 -27.58 -18.05 -42.02
CA SER A 10 -27.48 -19.36 -42.67
C SER A 10 -26.78 -20.35 -41.74
N GLY A 11 -27.49 -21.41 -41.33
CA GLY A 11 -26.93 -22.51 -40.54
C GLY A 11 -27.37 -22.63 -39.08
N THR A 12 -28.32 -21.84 -38.56
CA THR A 12 -28.79 -21.98 -37.17
C THR A 12 -30.30 -22.16 -37.07
N ASP A 13 -30.75 -23.21 -36.37
CA ASP A 13 -32.16 -23.57 -36.10
C ASP A 13 -32.84 -22.67 -35.05
N GLY A 14 -32.11 -21.70 -34.49
CA GLY A 14 -32.61 -20.76 -33.48
C GLY A 14 -32.73 -21.34 -32.07
N SER A 15 -32.36 -22.62 -31.85
CA SER A 15 -32.31 -23.23 -30.51
C SER A 15 -31.06 -22.82 -29.72
N ASP A 16 -30.01 -22.38 -30.43
CA ASP A 16 -28.70 -21.98 -29.91
C ASP A 16 -28.66 -20.54 -29.34
N PHE A 17 -29.78 -19.81 -29.30
CA PHE A 17 -29.79 -18.42 -28.84
C PHE A 17 -29.33 -18.27 -27.38
N GLN A 18 -29.85 -19.11 -26.48
CA GLN A 18 -29.49 -19.07 -25.06
C GLN A 18 -28.01 -19.42 -24.82
N HIS A 19 -27.46 -20.36 -25.60
CA HIS A 19 -26.06 -20.74 -25.50
C HIS A 19 -25.14 -19.63 -26.03
N ARG A 20 -25.47 -19.03 -27.18
CA ARG A 20 -24.73 -17.87 -27.72
C ARG A 20 -24.74 -16.67 -26.79
N GLU A 21 -25.88 -16.36 -26.18
CA GLU A 21 -26.01 -15.24 -25.24
C GLU A 21 -25.22 -15.47 -23.94
N ARG A 22 -25.20 -16.72 -23.45
CA ARG A 22 -24.39 -17.11 -22.29
C ARG A 22 -22.89 -17.06 -22.58
N VAL A 23 -22.46 -17.53 -23.75
CA VAL A 23 -21.05 -17.45 -24.16
C VAL A 23 -20.64 -15.99 -24.37
N ALA A 24 -21.46 -15.19 -25.06
CA ALA A 24 -21.20 -13.77 -25.27
C ALA A 24 -21.08 -12.99 -23.95
N SER A 25 -21.97 -13.23 -22.99
CA SER A 25 -21.90 -12.57 -21.67
C SER A 25 -20.65 -12.98 -20.87
N HIS A 26 -20.22 -14.25 -20.92
CA HIS A 26 -18.95 -14.69 -20.31
C HIS A 26 -17.73 -14.00 -20.91
N TYR A 27 -17.69 -13.81 -22.23
CA TYR A 27 -16.59 -13.10 -22.91
C TYR A 27 -16.61 -11.60 -22.58
N GLN A 28 -17.78 -10.95 -22.63
CA GLN A 28 -17.92 -9.52 -22.28
C GLN A 28 -17.47 -9.24 -20.83
N MET A 29 -17.90 -10.09 -19.88
CA MET A 29 -17.50 -10.00 -18.47
C MET A 29 -15.99 -10.19 -18.29
N SER A 30 -15.41 -11.17 -18.98
CA SER A 30 -13.97 -11.45 -18.90
C SER A 30 -13.13 -10.31 -19.48
N VAL A 31 -13.57 -9.69 -20.57
CA VAL A 31 -12.87 -8.55 -21.18
C VAL A 31 -12.89 -7.34 -20.24
N ALA A 32 -14.06 -7.01 -19.67
CA ALA A 32 -14.19 -5.91 -18.70
C ALA A 32 -13.29 -6.11 -17.48
N LEU A 33 -13.33 -7.30 -16.85
CA LEU A 33 -12.53 -7.60 -15.67
C LEU A 33 -11.02 -7.55 -15.97
N LYS A 34 -10.58 -8.03 -17.13
CA LYS A 34 -9.17 -7.98 -17.55
C LYS A 34 -8.68 -6.55 -17.74
N SER A 35 -9.51 -5.64 -18.26
CA SER A 35 -9.15 -4.22 -18.37
C SER A 35 -9.06 -3.54 -17.01
N GLU A 36 -9.94 -3.87 -16.07
CA GLU A 36 -9.88 -3.35 -14.70
C GLU A 36 -8.64 -3.83 -13.96
N ILE A 37 -8.34 -5.14 -14.00
CA ILE A 37 -7.14 -5.71 -13.38
C ILE A 37 -5.88 -5.06 -13.97
N ARG A 38 -5.84 -4.81 -15.28
CA ARG A 38 -4.71 -4.13 -15.92
C ARG A 38 -4.53 -2.71 -15.38
N LYS A 39 -5.60 -1.94 -15.23
CA LYS A 39 -5.53 -0.58 -14.65
C LYS A 39 -5.03 -0.62 -13.21
N LEU A 40 -5.55 -1.53 -12.38
CA LEU A 40 -5.10 -1.71 -10.99
C LEU A 40 -3.61 -2.09 -10.92
N ASN A 41 -3.16 -3.03 -11.75
CA ASN A 41 -1.75 -3.42 -11.81
C ASN A 41 -0.85 -2.24 -12.20
N ILE A 42 -1.26 -1.40 -13.15
CA ILE A 42 -0.49 -0.20 -13.53
C ILE A 42 -0.36 0.76 -12.34
N VAL A 43 -1.46 1.04 -11.65
CA VAL A 43 -1.45 1.89 -10.44
C VAL A 43 -0.54 1.29 -9.37
N HIS A 44 -0.61 -0.02 -9.13
CA HIS A 44 0.25 -0.71 -8.18
C HIS A 44 1.73 -0.59 -8.55
N VAL A 45 2.09 -0.76 -9.82
CA VAL A 45 3.48 -0.56 -10.29
C VAL A 45 3.94 0.88 -10.04
N LEU A 46 3.09 1.89 -10.28
CA LEU A 46 3.44 3.28 -10.03
C LEU A 46 3.73 3.52 -8.54
N ILE A 47 2.86 3.04 -7.65
CA ILE A 47 3.06 3.14 -6.19
C ILE A 47 4.33 2.40 -5.77
N TRP A 48 4.54 1.20 -6.30
CA TRP A 48 5.71 0.39 -6.01
C TRP A 48 7.01 1.09 -6.43
N VAL A 49 7.06 1.71 -7.62
CA VAL A 49 8.22 2.46 -8.09
C VAL A 49 8.52 3.65 -7.17
N LEU A 50 7.49 4.39 -6.72
CA LEU A 50 7.67 5.48 -5.77
C LEU A 50 8.24 5.00 -4.43
N MET A 51 7.71 3.89 -3.91
CA MET A 51 8.20 3.29 -2.66
C MET A 51 9.65 2.79 -2.81
N ALA A 52 9.95 2.09 -3.90
CA ALA A 52 11.29 1.60 -4.19
C ALA A 52 12.30 2.75 -4.33
N ALA A 53 11.90 3.85 -4.98
CA ALA A 53 12.72 5.05 -5.07
C ALA A 53 13.00 5.66 -3.69
N GLN A 54 11.97 5.81 -2.85
CA GLN A 54 12.13 6.32 -1.47
C GLN A 54 13.08 5.47 -0.64
N VAL A 55 12.89 4.14 -0.63
CA VAL A 55 13.75 3.21 0.11
C VAL A 55 15.19 3.28 -0.42
N THR A 56 15.37 3.31 -1.75
CA THR A 56 16.70 3.38 -2.38
C THR A 56 17.42 4.68 -2.06
N VAL A 57 16.74 5.83 -2.10
CA VAL A 57 17.29 7.14 -1.75
C VAL A 57 17.72 7.17 -0.28
N SER A 58 16.92 6.60 0.62
CA SER A 58 17.27 6.52 2.03
C SER A 58 18.47 5.60 2.30
N GLN A 59 18.55 4.45 1.61
CA GLN A 59 19.63 3.46 1.81
C GLN A 59 20.98 3.95 1.29
N LEU A 60 20.98 4.68 0.17
CA LEU A 60 22.18 5.27 -0.41
C LEU A 60 22.52 6.65 0.20
N SER A 61 21.74 7.13 1.17
CA SER A 61 21.88 8.44 1.82
C SER A 61 22.03 9.61 0.83
N LEU A 62 21.35 9.55 -0.32
CA LEU A 62 21.44 10.58 -1.37
C LEU A 62 20.91 11.94 -0.90
N VAL A 63 20.00 11.93 0.05
CA VAL A 63 19.32 13.11 0.60
C VAL A 63 19.38 13.05 2.12
N SER A 64 19.50 14.22 2.76
CA SER A 64 19.45 14.32 4.22
C SER A 64 18.16 13.72 4.79
N HIS A 65 18.27 13.01 5.91
CA HIS A 65 17.14 12.38 6.62
C HIS A 65 16.05 13.36 7.09
N LYS A 66 16.32 14.68 7.03
CA LYS A 66 15.31 15.73 7.28
C LYS A 66 14.28 15.85 6.16
N VAL A 67 14.63 15.47 4.93
CA VAL A 67 13.76 15.56 3.76
C VAL A 67 13.11 14.21 3.45
N VAL A 68 13.85 13.11 3.63
CA VAL A 68 13.35 11.74 3.45
C VAL A 68 13.51 10.99 4.77
N ALA A 69 12.38 10.72 5.42
CA ALA A 69 12.36 9.90 6.63
C ALA A 69 12.87 8.49 6.34
N SER A 70 13.49 7.86 7.34
CA SER A 70 13.90 6.46 7.22
C SER A 70 12.68 5.56 6.97
N PRO A 71 12.76 4.60 6.04
CA PRO A 71 11.65 3.73 5.70
C PRO A 71 11.23 2.86 6.90
N TYR A 72 9.93 2.65 7.04
CA TYR A 72 9.36 1.80 8.08
C TYR A 72 9.60 0.31 7.81
N GLN A 73 9.46 -0.53 8.86
CA GLN A 73 9.77 -1.95 8.74
C GLN A 73 8.83 -2.69 7.76
N TRP A 74 7.58 -2.24 7.65
CA TRP A 74 6.59 -2.83 6.73
C TRP A 74 6.86 -2.53 5.24
N GLU A 75 7.64 -1.50 4.93
CA GLU A 75 7.94 -1.13 3.53
C GLU A 75 8.83 -2.18 2.84
N TYR A 76 9.77 -2.78 3.59
CA TYR A 76 10.67 -3.82 3.06
C TYR A 76 9.94 -5.06 2.53
N PRO A 77 9.08 -5.76 3.31
CA PRO A 77 8.31 -6.88 2.78
C PRO A 77 7.29 -6.43 1.72
N TYR A 78 6.81 -5.18 1.76
CA TYR A 78 5.93 -4.66 0.72
C TYR A 78 6.62 -4.54 -0.66
N LEU A 79 7.94 -4.39 -0.72
CA LEU A 79 8.67 -4.43 -2.00
C LEU A 79 8.53 -5.77 -2.72
N LEU A 80 8.23 -6.87 -2.01
CA LEU A 80 7.93 -8.17 -2.62
C LEU A 80 6.57 -8.20 -3.35
N SER A 81 5.73 -7.17 -3.18
CA SER A 81 4.43 -7.04 -3.88
C SER A 81 4.57 -6.93 -5.42
N ILE A 82 5.78 -6.75 -5.96
CA ILE A 82 6.02 -6.83 -7.40
C ILE A 82 5.79 -8.25 -7.95
N VAL A 83 6.02 -9.28 -7.13
CA VAL A 83 5.87 -10.70 -7.51
C VAL A 83 4.44 -11.01 -7.97
N PRO A 84 3.38 -10.78 -7.17
CA PRO A 84 2.00 -10.99 -7.61
C PRO A 84 1.65 -10.16 -8.86
N THR A 85 2.17 -8.94 -8.98
CA THR A 85 1.90 -8.08 -10.14
C THR A 85 2.50 -8.64 -11.44
N VAL A 86 3.72 -9.17 -11.39
CA VAL A 86 4.35 -9.85 -12.54
C VAL A 86 3.53 -11.06 -12.97
N PHE A 87 3.14 -11.93 -12.03
CA PHE A 87 2.28 -13.08 -12.35
C PHE A 87 0.91 -12.66 -12.90
N SER A 88 0.35 -11.57 -12.38
CA SER A 88 -0.91 -11.00 -12.89
C SER A 88 -0.77 -10.53 -14.35
N PHE A 89 0.31 -9.83 -14.70
CA PHE A 89 0.57 -9.45 -16.11
C PHE A 89 0.82 -10.64 -17.03
N LEU A 90 1.47 -11.71 -16.57
CA LEU A 90 1.70 -12.92 -17.36
C LEU A 90 0.41 -13.75 -17.56
N ALA A 91 -0.52 -13.69 -16.61
CA ALA A 91 -1.79 -14.41 -16.67
C ALA A 91 -2.76 -13.83 -17.71
N LEU A 92 -2.78 -12.50 -17.88
CA LEU A 92 -3.78 -11.80 -18.71
C LEU A 92 -3.73 -12.13 -20.22
N PRO A 93 -2.56 -12.18 -20.91
CA PRO A 93 -2.49 -12.43 -22.35
C PRO A 93 -2.85 -13.87 -22.75
N ARG A 94 -2.49 -14.86 -21.93
CA ARG A 94 -2.71 -16.29 -22.21
C ARG A 94 -3.90 -16.89 -21.48
N ASN A 95 -4.65 -16.10 -20.72
CA ASN A 95 -5.75 -16.55 -19.86
C ASN A 95 -5.38 -17.75 -18.98
N ASN A 96 -4.15 -17.75 -18.44
CA ASN A 96 -3.66 -18.88 -17.66
C ASN A 96 -4.17 -18.77 -16.22
N ILE A 97 -5.11 -19.66 -15.88
CA ILE A 97 -5.79 -19.68 -14.58
C ILE A 97 -4.80 -19.96 -13.44
N SER A 98 -3.80 -20.83 -13.65
CA SER A 98 -2.81 -21.17 -12.62
C SER A 98 -2.00 -19.96 -12.19
N TYR A 99 -1.53 -19.14 -13.14
CA TYR A 99 -0.82 -17.90 -12.81
C TYR A 99 -1.73 -16.86 -12.14
N LEU A 100 -3.02 -16.83 -12.52
CA LEU A 100 -3.98 -15.95 -11.89
C LEU A 100 -4.21 -16.33 -10.41
N VAL A 101 -4.38 -17.62 -10.11
CA VAL A 101 -4.51 -18.12 -8.73
C VAL A 101 -3.26 -17.84 -7.90
N ILE A 102 -2.06 -18.11 -8.46
CA ILE A 102 -0.79 -17.81 -7.78
C ILE A 102 -0.69 -16.31 -7.49
N SER A 103 -1.05 -15.45 -8.46
CA SER A 103 -1.06 -14.00 -8.26
C SER A 103 -2.01 -13.56 -7.14
N MET A 104 -3.17 -14.21 -7.01
CA MET A 104 -4.17 -13.88 -5.99
C MET A 104 -3.71 -14.27 -4.58
N ILE A 105 -3.16 -15.48 -4.40
CA ILE A 105 -2.64 -15.95 -3.11
C ILE A 105 -1.44 -15.09 -2.69
N SER A 106 -0.51 -14.85 -3.62
CA SER A 106 0.67 -14.02 -3.34
C SER A 106 0.32 -12.55 -3.11
N ALA A 107 -0.72 -12.01 -3.75
CA ALA A 107 -1.20 -10.65 -3.46
C ALA A 107 -1.76 -10.53 -2.03
N GLY A 108 -2.47 -11.55 -1.55
CA GLY A 108 -2.91 -11.58 -0.15
C GLY A 108 -1.72 -11.51 0.83
N LEU A 109 -0.67 -12.30 0.56
CA LEU A 109 0.49 -12.39 1.45
C LEU A 109 1.43 -11.18 1.35
N PHE A 110 1.74 -10.69 0.15
CA PHE A 110 2.76 -9.65 -0.06
C PHE A 110 2.19 -8.25 -0.29
N CYS A 111 0.91 -8.11 -0.63
CA CYS A 111 0.28 -6.79 -0.71
C CYS A 111 -0.53 -6.50 0.56
N VAL A 112 -1.43 -7.39 0.96
CA VAL A 112 -2.37 -7.10 2.05
C VAL A 112 -1.71 -7.23 3.43
N ALA A 113 -0.94 -8.28 3.69
CA ALA A 113 -0.37 -8.49 5.02
C ALA A 113 0.62 -7.39 5.48
N PRO A 114 1.56 -6.90 4.64
CA PRO A 114 2.45 -5.80 5.03
C PRO A 114 1.70 -4.49 5.31
N LEU A 115 0.61 -4.23 4.57
CA LEU A 115 -0.22 -3.04 4.80
C LEU A 115 -0.99 -3.10 6.13
N ILE A 116 -1.50 -4.28 6.49
CA ILE A 116 -2.15 -4.47 7.80
C ILE A 116 -1.13 -4.26 8.92
N TYR A 117 0.05 -4.87 8.81
CA TYR A 117 1.13 -4.70 9.79
C TYR A 117 1.58 -3.23 9.89
N GLY A 118 1.79 -2.56 8.76
CA GLY A 118 2.16 -1.14 8.72
C GLY A 118 1.10 -0.23 9.35
N GLY A 119 -0.18 -0.53 9.16
CA GLY A 119 -1.27 0.18 9.82
C GLY A 119 -1.20 0.07 11.35
N MET A 120 -0.85 -1.10 11.88
CA MET A 120 -0.66 -1.30 13.32
C MET A 120 0.61 -0.60 13.84
N GLU A 121 1.71 -0.68 13.09
CA GLU A 121 2.99 -0.05 13.44
C GLU A 121 2.88 1.49 13.49
N MET A 122 2.19 2.08 12.51
CA MET A 122 2.03 3.54 12.40
C MET A 122 0.94 4.11 13.32
N PHE A 123 0.03 3.28 13.83
CA PHE A 123 -1.08 3.71 14.67
C PHE A 123 -0.66 4.52 15.92
N PRO A 124 0.29 4.08 16.77
CA PRO A 124 0.70 4.87 17.93
C PRO A 124 1.34 6.21 17.55
N VAL A 125 2.09 6.26 16.45
CA VAL A 125 2.68 7.50 15.92
C VAL A 125 1.58 8.46 15.46
N ALA A 126 0.57 7.96 14.75
CA ALA A 126 -0.59 8.75 14.36
C ALA A 126 -1.38 9.26 15.59
N GLN A 127 -1.52 8.45 16.65
CA GLN A 127 -2.16 8.89 17.90
C GLN A 127 -1.36 9.99 18.61
N GLN A 128 -0.04 9.88 18.65
CA GLN A 128 0.83 10.92 19.22
C GLN A 128 0.72 12.21 18.40
N LEU A 129 0.77 12.12 17.08
CA LEU A 129 0.62 13.27 16.20
C LEU A 129 -0.77 13.92 16.34
N TYR A 130 -1.84 13.14 16.51
CA TYR A 130 -3.18 13.72 16.69
C TYR A 130 -3.32 14.43 18.05
N ARG A 131 -2.74 13.88 19.12
CA ARG A 131 -2.83 14.45 20.47
C ARG A 131 -1.91 15.65 20.70
N HIS A 132 -0.71 15.61 20.11
CA HIS A 132 0.32 16.63 20.32
C HIS A 132 0.47 17.58 19.14
N GLY A 133 0.11 17.15 17.94
CA GLY A 133 0.14 17.97 16.73
C GLY A 133 -0.87 19.11 16.73
N ALA A 134 -1.99 19.00 17.45
CA ALA A 134 -2.88 20.13 17.70
C ALA A 134 -2.13 21.27 18.43
N ARG A 135 -1.34 20.93 19.47
CA ARG A 135 -0.51 21.92 20.18
C ARG A 135 0.62 22.45 19.30
N LEU A 136 1.25 21.62 18.48
CA LEU A 136 2.31 22.06 17.58
C LEU A 136 1.78 22.98 16.47
N ALA A 137 0.58 22.69 15.94
CA ALA A 137 -0.11 23.54 14.98
C ALA A 137 -0.51 24.89 15.62
N ASP A 138 -0.99 24.88 16.87
CA ASP A 138 -1.28 26.10 17.62
C ASP A 138 -0.02 26.93 17.86
N LEU A 139 1.11 26.29 18.22
CA LEU A 139 2.41 26.97 18.41
C LEU A 139 2.94 27.56 17.10
N LEU A 140 2.83 26.84 15.98
CA LEU A 140 3.20 27.36 14.66
C LEU A 140 2.28 28.50 14.22
N GLN A 141 0.98 28.43 14.55
CA GLN A 141 0.03 29.52 14.29
C GLN A 141 0.36 30.75 15.16
N GLN A 142 0.79 30.53 16.41
CA GLN A 142 1.16 31.58 17.35
C GLN A 142 2.50 32.24 16.97
N GLU A 143 3.45 31.47 16.42
CA GLU A 143 4.70 31.98 15.85
C GLU A 143 4.46 32.72 14.52
N ALA A 144 3.46 32.30 13.73
CA ALA A 144 3.04 33.03 12.53
C ALA A 144 2.25 34.32 12.83
N ALA A 145 1.60 34.43 14.00
CA ALA A 145 0.79 35.58 14.40
C ALA A 145 1.51 36.57 15.33
N GLY A 146 2.63 36.18 15.95
CA GLY A 146 3.42 37.02 16.84
C GLY A 146 4.62 37.67 16.14
N PRO A 147 5.07 38.87 16.56
CA PRO A 147 6.35 39.40 16.10
C PRO A 147 7.47 38.48 16.61
N VAL A 148 8.31 38.02 15.68
CA VAL A 148 9.43 37.10 15.91
C VAL A 148 10.35 37.66 17.00
N VAL A 149 10.23 37.13 18.22
CA VAL A 149 11.21 37.30 19.29
C VAL A 149 11.94 35.97 19.40
N TYR A 150 13.14 35.91 18.84
CA TYR A 150 14.07 34.80 19.03
C TYR A 150 14.47 34.73 20.50
N HIS A 151 13.82 33.85 21.27
CA HIS A 151 14.32 33.48 22.60
C HIS A 151 15.32 32.34 22.44
N HIS A 152 16.57 32.69 22.18
CA HIS A 152 17.67 31.73 22.21
C HIS A 152 17.96 31.31 23.65
N THR A 153 18.29 30.03 23.82
CA THR A 153 19.00 29.39 24.94
C THR A 153 18.19 28.87 26.13
N GLY A 154 18.21 27.54 26.30
CA GLY A 154 18.10 26.91 27.63
C GLY A 154 17.36 25.58 27.73
N GLN A 155 16.36 25.31 26.87
CA GLN A 155 15.35 24.26 27.19
C GLN A 155 15.41 23.00 26.31
N GLU A 156 16.16 23.01 25.20
CA GLU A 156 16.30 21.85 24.32
C GLU A 156 17.24 20.75 24.89
N GLU A 157 18.23 21.10 25.73
CA GLU A 157 19.11 20.10 26.37
C GLU A 157 18.41 19.30 27.49
N GLU A 158 17.46 19.91 28.20
CA GLU A 158 16.74 19.23 29.29
C GLU A 158 15.71 18.22 28.74
N ILE A 159 15.07 18.54 27.61
CA ILE A 159 14.09 17.65 26.98
C ILE A 159 14.79 16.51 26.24
N THR A 160 15.92 16.77 25.58
CA THR A 160 16.70 15.72 24.90
C THR A 160 17.35 14.76 25.89
N SER A 161 17.86 15.25 27.03
CA SER A 161 18.39 14.39 28.10
C SER A 161 17.30 13.58 28.80
N ALA A 162 16.11 14.15 29.02
CA ALA A 162 14.97 13.42 29.57
C ALA A 162 14.44 12.32 28.61
N LEU A 163 14.36 12.60 27.31
CA LEU A 163 13.94 11.61 26.30
C LEU A 163 14.98 10.50 26.08
N LEU A 164 16.28 10.81 26.15
CA LEU A 164 17.34 9.80 26.11
C LEU A 164 17.32 8.91 27.36
N ALA A 165 17.10 9.49 28.54
CA ALA A 165 16.99 8.74 29.78
C ALA A 165 15.76 7.80 29.79
N GLU A 166 14.61 8.27 29.29
CA GLU A 166 13.39 7.46 29.15
C GLU A 166 13.58 6.33 28.12
N THR A 167 14.28 6.61 27.01
CA THR A 167 14.55 5.64 25.94
C THR A 167 15.54 4.55 26.39
N LEU A 168 16.59 4.93 27.12
CA LEU A 168 17.54 3.98 27.71
C LEU A 168 16.88 3.13 28.81
N ARG A 169 16.01 3.72 29.64
CA ARG A 169 15.23 2.99 30.65
C ARG A 169 14.31 1.94 30.02
N ARG A 170 13.64 2.28 28.91
CA ARG A 170 12.79 1.33 28.16
C ARG A 170 13.60 0.25 27.46
N SER A 171 14.79 0.56 26.95
CA SER A 171 15.70 -0.42 26.33
C SER A 171 16.24 -1.44 27.35
N CYS A 172 16.62 -1.00 28.55
CA CYS A 172 17.04 -1.89 29.65
C CYS A 172 15.89 -2.78 30.16
N SER A 173 14.66 -2.25 30.24
CA SER A 173 13.49 -3.04 30.65
C SER A 173 13.08 -4.07 29.60
N ALA A 174 13.24 -3.77 28.31
CA ALA A 174 12.93 -4.71 27.23
C ALA A 174 13.95 -5.86 27.18
N SER A 175 15.25 -5.57 27.35
CA SER A 175 16.29 -6.62 27.36
C SER A 175 16.16 -7.58 28.55
N PHE A 176 15.71 -7.11 29.73
CA PHE A 176 15.52 -7.96 30.91
C PHE A 176 14.27 -8.86 30.79
N SER A 177 13.24 -8.43 30.05
CA SER A 177 12.02 -9.23 29.84
C SER A 177 12.19 -10.31 28.76
N THR A 178 13.13 -10.17 27.83
CA THR A 178 13.41 -11.21 26.81
C THR A 178 14.33 -12.32 27.34
N PHE A 179 15.10 -12.08 28.40
CA PHE A 179 15.99 -13.09 29.01
C PHE A 179 15.33 -13.95 30.09
N LEU A 180 14.13 -13.60 30.58
CA LEU A 180 13.39 -14.36 31.59
C LEU A 180 12.23 -15.20 31.00
N THR A 181 12.17 -15.31 29.66
CA THR A 181 11.18 -16.12 28.93
C THR A 181 11.85 -16.95 27.83
N ILE A 182 13.01 -17.53 28.17
CA ILE A 182 13.63 -18.71 27.56
C ILE A 182 14.08 -19.58 28.75
#